data_AF-A0A3G9JJN0-F1
#
_entry.id   AF-A0A3G9JJN0-F1
#
_cell.length_a   1.000
_cell.length_b   1.000
_cell.length_c   1.000
_cell.angle_alpha   90.00
_cell.angle_beta   90.00
_cell.angle_gamma   90.00
#
_symmetry.space_group_name_H-M   'P 1'
#
loop_
_entity.id
_entity.type
_entity.pdbx_description
1 polymer ?
#
loop_
_entity_poly.entity_id
_entity_poly.type
_entity_poly.pdbx_seq_one_letter_code
_entity_poly.pdbx_strand_id
1 'polypeptide(L)'
;MKKALVLSGGGSKGAYEAGFIDACKELGYSFDIVTGTSIGALNGALYVQGSSKIDEIWDELDVHHVFNGIPDLSFAREDLMDVSNRSVQFIKHYITHQGADVTPFYHIVKKYFDEKAFFSSNVDFGLCTVSYPQMAPLYLTKEELGKHAYDYLLASAACFPAFPMVEIEGTKYLDGGYYDNLPIDLAYLMEADEVVVCDMHEKPIHPHYLNAPHVLYTNSYHDLGSFMDFDVQTLKRNKRLGYLTACQYFGKYTGKAYCFEKEDHPIFERFYHFILMIDIANRLGDHSDGSLFDHKFKERNRGLPLSIEDYTYFTCDLLGRFTHMDDTKVYTIKDFMKEAGEPFIGYMVSPEAITLPKSLLELKGKGDEVIIGAIINMALYNYHEEIMNHLCHLFPDHYLAAHLIMNYMKQVLATR
;
A
#
# COMPACT_ATOMS: atom_id res chain seq x y z
N MET A 1 -15.44 14.36 20.16
CA MET A 1 -14.16 14.07 19.53
C MET A 1 -14.42 14.04 18.04
N LYS A 2 -13.82 14.97 17.27
CA LYS A 2 -13.93 15.06 15.82
C LYS A 2 -12.95 14.06 15.19
N LYS A 3 -13.43 13.19 14.31
CA LYS A 3 -12.60 12.22 13.58
C LYS A 3 -12.38 12.65 12.15
N ALA A 4 -11.13 12.68 11.70
CA ALA A 4 -10.77 12.99 10.34
C ALA A 4 -10.37 11.74 9.54
N LEU A 5 -10.74 11.71 8.26
CA LEU A 5 -10.16 10.84 7.26
C LEU A 5 -9.27 11.66 6.32
N VAL A 6 -8.01 11.26 6.17
CA VAL A 6 -7.03 11.92 5.30
C VAL A 6 -6.74 11.02 4.11
N LEU A 7 -6.96 11.55 2.91
CA LEU A 7 -6.84 10.83 1.63
C LEU A 7 -5.67 11.41 0.82
N SER A 8 -4.83 10.53 0.26
CA SER A 8 -3.63 10.94 -0.46
C SER A 8 -3.89 11.19 -1.95
N GLY A 9 -3.00 11.94 -2.60
CA GLY A 9 -2.94 11.96 -4.06
C GLY A 9 -2.30 10.67 -4.62
N GLY A 10 -2.74 10.25 -5.80
CA GLY A 10 -2.25 9.01 -6.42
C GLY A 10 -2.87 8.63 -7.75
N GLY A 11 -3.66 9.50 -8.38
CA GLY A 11 -4.30 9.24 -9.68
C GLY A 11 -5.20 8.00 -9.65
N SER A 12 -4.98 7.06 -10.56
CA SER A 12 -5.76 5.81 -10.66
C SER A 12 -5.69 4.93 -9.40
N LYS A 13 -4.68 5.12 -8.53
CA LYS A 13 -4.57 4.43 -7.24
C LYS A 13 -5.74 4.75 -6.31
N GLY A 14 -6.50 5.82 -6.54
CA GLY A 14 -7.68 6.19 -5.75
C GLY A 14 -8.76 5.09 -5.67
N ALA A 15 -8.72 4.06 -6.52
CA ALA A 15 -9.50 2.85 -6.34
C ALA A 15 -9.26 2.19 -4.97
N TYR A 16 -8.03 2.23 -4.46
CA TYR A 16 -7.67 1.77 -3.12
C TYR A 16 -8.43 2.53 -2.03
N GLU A 17 -8.45 3.87 -2.11
CA GLU A 17 -9.19 4.68 -1.15
C GLU A 17 -10.69 4.40 -1.19
N ALA A 18 -11.26 4.15 -2.38
CA ALA A 18 -12.66 3.76 -2.52
C ALA A 18 -12.97 2.52 -1.67
N GLY A 19 -12.21 1.43 -1.87
CA GLY A 19 -12.40 0.21 -1.08
C GLY A 19 -12.16 0.42 0.42
N PHE A 20 -11.19 1.28 0.79
CA PHE A 20 -10.93 1.63 2.18
C PHE A 20 -12.14 2.35 2.81
N ILE A 21 -12.72 3.32 2.10
CA ILE A 21 -13.93 4.04 2.50
C ILE A 21 -15.11 3.08 2.66
N ASP A 22 -15.28 2.13 1.73
CA ASP A 22 -16.38 1.16 1.78
C ASP A 22 -16.27 0.23 2.99
N ALA A 23 -15.07 -0.26 3.30
CA ALA A 23 -14.81 -1.01 4.51
C ALA A 23 -15.07 -0.18 5.79
N CYS A 24 -14.67 1.09 5.82
CA CYS A 24 -14.98 1.98 6.95
C CYS A 24 -16.50 2.08 7.17
N LYS A 25 -17.27 2.32 6.09
CA LYS A 25 -18.73 2.39 6.14
C LYS A 25 -19.34 1.08 6.64
N GLU A 26 -18.91 -0.07 6.10
CA GLU A 26 -19.41 -1.39 6.51
C GLU A 26 -19.14 -1.68 7.99
N LEU A 27 -17.97 -1.26 8.49
CA LEU A 27 -17.54 -1.43 9.87
C LEU A 27 -18.13 -0.39 10.84
N GLY A 28 -18.94 0.56 10.34
CA GLY A 28 -19.58 1.59 11.15
C GLY A 28 -18.65 2.74 11.57
N TYR A 29 -17.54 2.95 10.86
CA TYR A 29 -16.65 4.11 11.04
C TYR A 29 -17.13 5.29 10.20
N SER A 30 -17.51 6.37 10.88
CA SER A 30 -17.87 7.66 10.27
C SER A 30 -16.85 8.73 10.63
N PHE A 31 -16.71 9.71 9.74
CA PHE A 31 -15.78 10.83 9.89
C PHE A 31 -16.53 12.16 9.92
N ASP A 32 -16.07 13.08 10.75
CA ASP A 32 -16.59 14.44 10.87
C ASP A 32 -15.85 15.40 9.93
N ILE A 33 -14.60 15.08 9.58
CA ILE A 33 -13.74 15.84 8.69
C ILE A 33 -13.16 14.91 7.61
N VAL A 34 -13.08 15.37 6.37
CA VAL A 34 -12.30 14.71 5.33
C VAL A 34 -11.33 15.68 4.68
N THR A 35 -10.06 15.34 4.64
CA THR A 35 -9.06 16.13 3.92
C THR A 35 -8.44 15.31 2.80
N GLY A 36 -8.16 15.92 1.65
CA GLY A 36 -7.54 15.18 0.56
C GLY A 36 -6.81 16.03 -0.46
N THR A 37 -5.93 15.37 -1.20
CA THR A 37 -5.18 15.97 -2.32
C THR A 37 -5.44 15.17 -3.59
N SER A 38 -5.63 15.85 -4.73
CA SER A 38 -5.80 15.19 -6.03
C SER A 38 -6.98 14.22 -6.04
N ILE A 39 -6.76 12.96 -6.43
CA ILE A 39 -7.81 11.94 -6.37
C ILE A 39 -8.39 11.77 -4.96
N GLY A 40 -7.59 11.95 -3.91
CA GLY A 40 -8.07 11.93 -2.53
C GLY A 40 -9.05 13.07 -2.23
N ALA A 41 -8.86 14.26 -2.82
CA ALA A 41 -9.82 15.36 -2.72
C ALA A 41 -11.15 15.01 -3.41
N LEU A 42 -11.09 14.36 -4.58
CA LEU A 42 -12.27 13.93 -5.33
C LEU A 42 -13.04 12.83 -4.60
N ASN A 43 -12.36 11.77 -4.14
CA ASN A 43 -12.94 10.72 -3.31
C ASN A 43 -13.53 11.29 -2.02
N GLY A 44 -12.82 12.23 -1.39
CA GLY A 44 -13.27 12.90 -0.18
C GLY A 44 -14.53 13.74 -0.39
N ALA A 45 -14.63 14.49 -1.49
CA ALA A 45 -15.83 15.24 -1.83
C ALA A 45 -17.05 14.31 -2.05
N LEU A 46 -16.83 13.18 -2.72
CA LEU A 46 -17.86 12.15 -2.89
C LEU A 46 -18.29 11.51 -1.55
N TYR A 47 -17.36 11.31 -0.62
CA TYR A 47 -17.70 10.87 0.73
C TYR A 47 -18.56 11.90 1.46
N VAL A 48 -18.12 13.17 1.47
CA VAL A 48 -18.78 14.27 2.17
C VAL A 48 -20.21 14.47 1.70
N GLN A 49 -20.47 14.41 0.38
CA GLN A 49 -21.84 14.53 -0.16
C GLN A 49 -22.73 13.31 0.13
N GLY A 50 -22.21 12.27 0.80
CA GLY A 50 -22.94 11.05 1.11
C GLY A 50 -23.14 10.12 -0.08
N SER A 51 -22.23 10.15 -1.06
CA SER A 51 -22.37 9.36 -2.29
C SER A 51 -22.26 7.86 -2.01
N SER A 52 -23.31 7.12 -2.35
CA SER A 52 -23.26 5.66 -2.48
C SER A 52 -22.63 5.21 -3.82
N LYS A 53 -22.16 6.16 -4.64
CA LYS A 53 -21.69 5.91 -6.02
C LYS A 53 -20.18 5.92 -6.17
N ILE A 54 -19.42 6.05 -5.08
CA ILE A 54 -17.96 5.91 -5.14
C ILE A 54 -17.64 4.54 -5.77
N ASP A 55 -18.34 3.50 -5.33
CA ASP A 55 -18.29 2.16 -5.92
C ASP A 55 -18.57 2.14 -7.43
N GLU A 56 -19.70 2.71 -7.84
CA GLU A 56 -20.16 2.78 -9.23
C GLU A 56 -19.10 3.41 -10.14
N ILE A 57 -18.49 4.51 -9.69
CA ILE A 57 -17.45 5.21 -10.45
C ILE A 57 -16.25 4.29 -10.64
N TRP A 58 -15.70 3.75 -9.56
CA TRP A 58 -14.47 2.96 -9.62
C TRP A 58 -14.64 1.57 -10.23
N ASP A 59 -15.87 1.02 -10.27
CA ASP A 59 -16.17 -0.25 -10.94
C ASP A 59 -16.31 -0.13 -12.47
N GLU A 60 -16.68 1.07 -12.96
CA GLU A 60 -16.89 1.34 -14.39
C GLU A 60 -15.76 2.16 -15.04
N LEU A 61 -14.85 2.74 -14.23
CA LEU A 61 -13.76 3.58 -14.72
C LEU A 61 -12.78 2.82 -15.62
N ASP A 62 -12.41 3.45 -16.73
CA ASP A 62 -11.29 3.02 -17.59
C ASP A 62 -10.53 4.26 -18.12
N VAL A 63 -9.53 4.04 -18.98
CA VAL A 63 -8.73 5.13 -19.54
C VAL A 63 -9.56 6.13 -20.38
N HIS A 64 -10.63 5.70 -21.05
CA HIS A 64 -11.47 6.54 -21.91
C HIS A 64 -12.42 7.45 -21.13
N HIS A 65 -12.71 7.07 -19.89
CA HIS A 65 -13.38 7.91 -18.92
C HIS A 65 -12.52 9.10 -18.47
N VAL A 66 -11.20 8.98 -18.58
CA VAL A 66 -10.25 10.03 -18.17
C VAL A 66 -9.74 10.82 -19.37
N PHE A 67 -9.42 10.15 -20.47
CA PHE A 67 -8.79 10.72 -21.66
C PHE A 67 -9.61 10.52 -22.94
N ASN A 68 -9.69 11.57 -23.75
CA ASN A 68 -10.22 11.49 -25.11
C ASN A 68 -9.11 10.98 -26.05
N GLY A 69 -8.97 9.66 -26.11
CA GLY A 69 -7.86 8.96 -26.80
C GLY A 69 -6.86 8.33 -25.83
N ILE A 70 -5.92 7.53 -26.33
CA ILE A 70 -4.83 6.97 -25.51
C ILE A 70 -3.66 7.96 -25.58
N PRO A 71 -3.34 8.70 -24.49
CA PRO A 71 -2.19 9.58 -24.52
C PRO A 71 -0.90 8.77 -24.50
N ASP A 72 0.14 9.25 -25.19
CA ASP A 72 1.50 8.71 -25.02
C ASP A 72 2.03 9.15 -23.65
N LEU A 73 1.69 8.39 -22.62
CA LEU A 73 2.07 8.63 -21.22
C LEU A 73 3.42 8.00 -20.86
N SER A 74 4.28 7.68 -21.84
CA SER A 74 5.60 7.10 -21.58
C SER A 74 6.45 7.96 -20.62
N PHE A 75 6.25 9.28 -20.64
CA PHE A 75 6.88 10.24 -19.74
C PHE A 75 6.32 10.26 -18.30
N ALA A 76 5.10 9.77 -18.09
CA ALA A 76 4.46 9.72 -16.77
C ALA A 76 4.84 8.45 -15.98
N ARG A 77 5.71 7.60 -16.54
CA ARG A 77 6.29 6.46 -15.82
C ARG A 77 7.38 6.88 -14.83
N GLU A 78 7.95 8.07 -14.99
CA GLU A 78 8.83 8.69 -14.01
C GLU A 78 7.98 9.48 -12.99
N ASP A 79 8.31 9.41 -11.70
CA ASP A 79 7.63 10.14 -10.62
C ASP A 79 7.67 11.64 -10.90
N LEU A 80 6.65 12.16 -11.61
CA LEU A 80 6.48 13.58 -11.89
C LEU A 80 6.39 14.40 -10.59
N MET A 81 6.10 13.76 -9.46
CA MET A 81 6.04 14.38 -8.13
C MET A 81 7.41 14.63 -7.48
N ASP A 82 8.53 14.17 -8.07
CA ASP A 82 9.87 14.57 -7.63
C ASP A 82 10.19 16.00 -8.11
N VAL A 83 10.02 16.95 -7.19
CA VAL A 83 10.17 18.40 -7.39
C VAL A 83 11.60 18.78 -7.78
N SER A 84 12.60 17.92 -7.55
CA SER A 84 14.01 18.26 -7.64
C SER A 84 14.56 18.39 -9.07
N ASN A 85 13.88 17.87 -10.10
CA ASN A 85 14.51 17.68 -11.41
C ASN A 85 13.68 18.11 -12.64
N ARG A 86 12.87 19.16 -12.52
CA ARG A 86 12.08 19.65 -13.65
C ARG A 86 12.88 20.54 -14.60
N SER A 87 13.18 20.02 -15.79
CA SER A 87 13.81 20.79 -16.86
C SER A 87 12.77 21.66 -17.59
N VAL A 88 13.00 22.96 -17.63
CA VAL A 88 12.18 23.99 -18.32
C VAL A 88 11.91 23.63 -19.80
N GLN A 89 12.75 22.80 -20.42
CA GLN A 89 12.57 22.34 -21.79
C GLN A 89 11.42 21.33 -21.97
N PHE A 90 11.12 20.49 -20.98
CA PHE A 90 10.02 19.51 -21.04
C PHE A 90 8.65 20.20 -21.02
N ILE A 91 8.49 21.20 -20.16
CA ILE A 91 7.27 22.02 -20.07
C ILE A 91 7.00 22.73 -21.41
N LYS A 92 8.05 23.25 -22.06
CA LYS A 92 7.94 23.88 -23.38
C LYS A 92 7.50 22.89 -24.46
N HIS A 93 8.03 21.66 -24.45
CA HIS A 93 7.68 20.63 -25.44
C HIS A 93 6.21 20.16 -25.31
N TYR A 94 5.70 20.05 -24.09
CA TYR A 94 4.31 19.65 -23.86
C TYR A 94 3.30 20.75 -24.25
N ILE A 95 3.59 22.01 -23.88
CA ILE A 95 2.77 23.18 -24.26
C ILE A 95 2.67 23.30 -25.80
N THR A 96 3.71 22.93 -26.54
CA THR A 96 3.70 22.96 -28.02
C THR A 96 2.85 21.87 -28.67
N HIS A 97 2.48 20.80 -27.94
CA HIS A 97 1.75 19.64 -28.48
C HIS A 97 0.34 19.44 -27.88
N GLN A 98 -0.24 20.48 -27.26
CA GLN A 98 -1.63 20.53 -26.74
C GLN A 98 -2.00 19.55 -25.61
N GLY A 99 -1.06 18.77 -25.08
CA GLY A 99 -1.29 17.87 -23.95
C GLY A 99 -2.35 16.79 -24.16
N ALA A 100 -2.64 16.02 -23.12
CA ALA A 100 -3.69 15.01 -23.13
C ALA A 100 -5.06 15.69 -22.98
N ASP A 101 -6.02 15.34 -23.84
CA ASP A 101 -7.39 15.83 -23.74
C ASP A 101 -8.12 15.10 -22.60
N VAL A 102 -8.23 15.77 -21.45
CA VAL A 102 -8.89 15.30 -20.23
C VAL A 102 -10.36 15.75 -20.14
N THR A 103 -10.97 16.18 -21.24
CA THR A 103 -12.39 16.58 -21.25
C THR A 103 -13.33 15.50 -20.68
N PRO A 104 -13.13 14.19 -20.93
CA PRO A 104 -13.94 13.13 -20.31
C PRO A 104 -13.87 13.15 -18.78
N PHE A 105 -12.68 13.36 -18.20
CA PHE A 105 -12.51 13.47 -16.76
C PHE A 105 -13.33 14.62 -16.16
N TYR A 106 -13.33 15.80 -16.79
CA TYR A 106 -14.17 16.93 -16.33
C TYR A 106 -15.65 16.59 -16.34
N HIS A 107 -16.13 15.88 -17.38
CA HIS A 107 -17.52 15.45 -17.43
C HIS A 107 -17.88 14.47 -16.31
N ILE A 108 -16.97 13.57 -15.94
CA ILE A 108 -17.18 12.62 -14.83
C ILE A 108 -17.25 13.36 -13.51
N VAL A 109 -16.29 14.23 -13.21
CA VAL A 109 -16.31 15.02 -11.97
C VAL A 109 -17.62 15.82 -11.89
N LYS A 110 -18.02 16.47 -13.00
CA LYS A 110 -19.27 17.24 -13.05
C LYS A 110 -20.53 16.39 -12.92
N LYS A 111 -20.52 15.17 -13.46
CA LYS A 111 -21.66 14.24 -13.39
C LYS A 111 -21.89 13.75 -11.95
N TYR A 112 -20.82 13.51 -11.19
CA TYR A 112 -20.91 12.88 -9.87
C TYR A 112 -20.80 13.86 -8.70
N PHE A 113 -20.24 15.06 -8.88
CA PHE A 113 -20.19 16.07 -7.85
C PHE A 113 -21.53 16.80 -7.72
N ASP A 114 -22.25 16.54 -6.62
CA ASP A 114 -23.47 17.24 -6.25
C ASP A 114 -23.13 18.33 -5.22
N GLU A 115 -22.93 19.55 -5.73
CA GLU A 115 -22.57 20.71 -4.93
C GLU A 115 -23.56 20.96 -3.78
N LYS A 116 -24.87 20.76 -4.01
CA LYS A 116 -25.89 20.97 -2.99
C LYS A 116 -25.75 19.95 -1.86
N ALA A 117 -25.57 18.67 -2.20
CA ALA A 117 -25.37 17.62 -1.21
C ALA A 117 -24.05 17.82 -0.45
N PHE A 118 -22.97 18.18 -1.14
CA PHE A 118 -21.67 18.47 -0.54
C PHE A 118 -21.74 19.59 0.51
N PHE A 119 -22.32 20.74 0.15
CA PHE A 119 -22.43 21.88 1.07
C PHE A 119 -23.46 21.69 2.19
N SER A 120 -24.51 20.87 1.98
CA SER A 120 -25.51 20.59 3.01
C SER A 120 -25.12 19.48 3.99
N SER A 121 -24.04 18.74 3.70
CA SER A 121 -23.50 17.72 4.60
C SER A 121 -22.97 18.34 5.90
N ASN A 122 -23.09 17.60 7.00
CA ASN A 122 -22.47 17.96 8.28
C ASN A 122 -21.00 17.54 8.38
N VAL A 123 -20.50 16.80 7.38
CA VAL A 123 -19.07 16.46 7.30
C VAL A 123 -18.32 17.65 6.73
N ASP A 124 -17.28 18.09 7.43
CA ASP A 124 -16.37 19.12 6.95
C ASP A 124 -15.37 18.57 5.95
N PHE A 125 -14.85 19.43 5.09
CA PHE A 125 -13.95 19.04 4.02
C PHE A 125 -12.78 20.01 3.90
N GLY A 126 -11.61 19.51 3.52
CA GLY A 126 -10.44 20.30 3.18
C GLY A 126 -9.70 19.72 1.97
N LEU A 127 -9.15 20.58 1.10
CA LEU A 127 -8.25 20.14 0.03
C LEU A 127 -6.97 20.96 -0.04
N CYS A 128 -5.94 20.39 -0.66
CA CYS A 128 -4.71 21.08 -1.03
C CYS A 128 -4.62 21.29 -2.55
N THR A 129 -4.20 22.47 -2.98
CA THR A 129 -3.79 22.81 -4.35
C THR A 129 -2.59 23.76 -4.31
N VAL A 130 -1.91 23.98 -5.43
CA VAL A 130 -0.72 24.85 -5.50
C VAL A 130 -0.93 25.94 -6.54
N SER A 131 -0.72 27.21 -6.16
CA SER A 131 -0.78 28.34 -7.09
C SER A 131 0.42 28.39 -8.05
N TYR A 132 0.22 28.88 -9.26
CA TYR A 132 1.25 29.07 -10.27
C TYR A 132 1.23 30.52 -10.81
N PRO A 133 2.40 31.19 -10.98
CA PRO A 133 3.77 30.66 -10.89
C PRO A 133 4.42 30.71 -9.50
N GLN A 134 3.71 31.17 -8.46
CA GLN A 134 4.29 31.37 -7.13
C GLN A 134 4.68 30.06 -6.44
N MET A 135 4.09 28.93 -6.85
CA MET A 135 4.26 27.62 -6.23
C MET A 135 3.93 27.63 -4.73
N ALA A 136 2.97 28.47 -4.33
CA ALA A 136 2.51 28.54 -2.95
C ALA A 136 1.35 27.56 -2.72
N PRO A 137 1.40 26.72 -1.67
CA PRO A 137 0.30 25.84 -1.31
C PRO A 137 -0.91 26.65 -0.86
N LEU A 138 -2.09 26.15 -1.19
CA LEU A 138 -3.37 26.67 -0.76
C LEU A 138 -4.17 25.51 -0.18
N TYR A 139 -4.47 25.61 1.10
CA TYR A 139 -5.39 24.71 1.79
C TYR A 139 -6.75 25.39 1.87
N LEU A 140 -7.80 24.73 1.38
CA LEU A 140 -9.15 25.28 1.34
C LEU A 140 -10.11 24.35 2.04
N THR A 141 -10.81 24.89 3.03
CA THR A 141 -11.93 24.23 3.69
C THR A 141 -13.18 24.29 2.83
N LYS A 142 -14.18 23.45 3.17
CA LYS A 142 -15.49 23.42 2.53
C LYS A 142 -16.08 24.81 2.37
N GLU A 143 -16.05 25.62 3.43
CA GLU A 143 -16.60 26.98 3.43
C GLU A 143 -15.86 27.92 2.47
N GLU A 144 -14.53 27.82 2.41
CA GLU A 144 -13.68 28.67 1.58
C GLU A 144 -13.78 28.34 0.08
N LEU A 145 -14.07 27.09 -0.26
CA LEU A 145 -14.31 26.67 -1.64
C LEU A 145 -15.47 27.44 -2.29
N GLY A 146 -16.56 27.63 -1.52
CA GLY A 146 -17.76 28.34 -1.95
C GLY A 146 -18.22 27.97 -3.37
N LYS A 147 -18.57 28.98 -4.17
CA LYS A 147 -19.04 28.80 -5.56
C LYS A 147 -18.02 28.16 -6.52
N HIS A 148 -16.76 28.04 -6.10
CA HIS A 148 -15.65 27.52 -6.91
C HIS A 148 -15.26 26.09 -6.52
N ALA A 149 -16.08 25.40 -5.73
CA ALA A 149 -15.78 24.04 -5.26
C ALA A 149 -15.43 23.07 -6.38
N TYR A 150 -16.20 23.08 -7.47
CA TYR A 150 -15.90 22.27 -8.65
C TYR A 150 -14.53 22.59 -9.26
N ASP A 151 -14.21 23.88 -9.44
CA ASP A 151 -12.96 24.29 -10.07
C ASP A 151 -11.75 23.98 -9.19
N TYR A 152 -11.87 24.14 -7.87
CA TYR A 152 -10.80 23.81 -6.93
C TYR A 152 -10.59 22.30 -6.77
N LEU A 153 -11.64 21.48 -6.91
CA LEU A 153 -11.49 20.02 -6.99
C LEU A 153 -10.70 19.61 -8.24
N LEU A 154 -10.98 20.24 -9.39
CA LEU A 154 -10.17 20.03 -10.59
C LEU A 154 -8.73 20.54 -10.43
N ALA A 155 -8.55 21.69 -9.79
CA ALA A 155 -7.24 22.26 -9.52
C ALA A 155 -6.38 21.34 -8.63
N SER A 156 -6.97 20.76 -7.60
CA SER A 156 -6.30 19.79 -6.72
C SER A 156 -5.83 18.55 -7.48
N ALA A 157 -6.46 18.19 -8.61
CA ALA A 157 -6.11 17.06 -9.48
C ALA A 157 -5.35 17.46 -10.76
N ALA A 158 -4.90 18.73 -10.88
CA ALA A 158 -4.23 19.25 -12.07
C ALA A 158 -2.74 18.85 -12.12
N CYS A 159 -2.47 17.55 -12.23
CA CYS A 159 -1.12 16.97 -12.24
C CYS A 159 -0.40 17.26 -13.56
N PHE A 160 0.11 18.48 -13.72
CA PHE A 160 0.82 18.91 -14.92
C PHE A 160 2.10 18.08 -15.15
N PRO A 161 2.51 17.74 -16.38
CA PRO A 161 1.83 18.00 -17.64
C PRO A 161 0.59 17.11 -17.88
N ALA A 162 0.46 15.93 -17.26
CA ALA A 162 -0.59 14.96 -17.57
C ALA A 162 -2.02 15.55 -17.53
N PHE A 163 -2.32 16.40 -16.54
CA PHE A 163 -3.54 17.19 -16.46
C PHE A 163 -3.20 18.68 -16.53
N PRO A 164 -3.94 19.49 -17.29
CA PRO A 164 -3.65 20.91 -17.46
C PRO A 164 -3.95 21.70 -16.18
N MET A 165 -3.24 22.81 -15.99
CA MET A 165 -3.52 23.77 -14.90
C MET A 165 -4.94 24.32 -15.02
N VAL A 166 -5.58 24.54 -13.87
CA VAL A 166 -6.92 25.15 -13.80
C VAL A 166 -6.80 26.62 -13.44
N GLU A 167 -7.51 27.49 -14.15
CA GLU A 167 -7.52 28.94 -13.89
C GLU A 167 -8.79 29.35 -13.14
N ILE A 168 -8.63 29.93 -11.95
CA ILE A 168 -9.72 30.37 -11.09
C ILE A 168 -9.47 31.84 -10.75
N GLU A 169 -10.41 32.70 -11.14
CA GLU A 169 -10.34 34.17 -10.95
C GLU A 169 -8.99 34.78 -11.40
N GLY A 170 -8.44 34.29 -12.52
CA GLY A 170 -7.20 34.78 -13.12
C GLY A 170 -5.91 34.24 -12.50
N THR A 171 -6.01 33.36 -11.49
CA THR A 171 -4.87 32.64 -10.91
C THR A 171 -4.87 31.20 -11.40
N LYS A 172 -3.70 30.67 -11.79
CA LYS A 172 -3.56 29.28 -12.21
C LYS A 172 -3.18 28.40 -11.03
N TYR A 173 -3.70 27.18 -11.03
CA TYR A 173 -3.50 26.21 -9.98
C TYR A 173 -3.06 24.85 -10.55
N LEU A 174 -2.31 24.14 -9.72
CA LEU A 174 -1.71 22.83 -9.93
C LEU A 174 -2.16 21.85 -8.85
N ASP A 175 -1.95 20.56 -9.12
CA ASP A 175 -2.19 19.50 -8.14
C ASP A 175 -1.50 19.77 -6.80
N GLY A 176 -2.20 19.49 -5.71
CA GLY A 176 -1.67 19.67 -4.35
C GLY A 176 -0.46 18.78 -4.04
N GLY A 177 -0.33 17.64 -4.72
CA GLY A 177 0.71 16.64 -4.51
C GLY A 177 2.12 17.13 -4.84
N TYR A 178 2.22 18.29 -5.50
CA TYR A 178 3.48 19.03 -5.67
C TYR A 178 4.06 19.60 -4.39
N TYR A 179 3.24 19.73 -3.35
CA TYR A 179 3.63 20.31 -2.08
C TYR A 179 3.24 19.38 -0.93
N ASP A 180 1.96 19.03 -0.83
CA ASP A 180 1.40 18.19 0.22
C ASP A 180 0.45 17.15 -0.37
N ASN A 181 0.99 15.95 -0.61
CA ASN A 181 0.25 14.84 -1.19
C ASN A 181 -0.64 14.10 -0.18
N LEU A 182 -0.52 14.38 1.12
CA LEU A 182 -1.27 13.68 2.17
C LEU A 182 -1.51 14.66 3.34
N PRO A 183 -2.56 15.50 3.25
CA PRO A 183 -2.69 16.71 4.07
C PRO A 183 -3.19 16.44 5.49
N ILE A 184 -2.38 15.73 6.28
CA ILE A 184 -2.66 15.38 7.69
C ILE A 184 -2.73 16.65 8.55
N ASP A 185 -1.81 17.60 8.32
CA ASP A 185 -1.76 18.85 9.06
C ASP A 185 -3.05 19.67 8.88
N LEU A 186 -3.65 19.62 7.68
CA LEU A 186 -4.93 20.29 7.42
C LEU A 186 -6.05 19.73 8.30
N ALA A 187 -6.09 18.41 8.53
CA ALA A 187 -7.08 17.83 9.42
C ALA A 187 -6.97 18.37 10.85
N TYR A 188 -5.74 18.57 11.35
CA TYR A 188 -5.52 19.20 12.65
C TYR A 188 -5.85 20.69 12.68
N LEU A 189 -5.54 21.42 11.61
CA LEU A 189 -5.95 22.82 11.46
C LEU A 189 -7.47 22.98 11.45
N MET A 190 -8.19 21.95 11.00
CA MET A 190 -9.66 21.83 11.07
C MET A 190 -10.17 21.26 12.42
N GLU A 191 -9.29 21.20 13.42
CA GLU A 191 -9.59 20.75 14.80
C GLU A 191 -9.96 19.26 14.94
N ALA A 192 -9.37 18.38 14.12
CA ALA A 192 -9.50 16.94 14.33
C ALA A 192 -8.86 16.49 15.66
N ASP A 193 -9.58 15.66 16.42
CA ASP A 193 -9.07 15.01 17.65
C ASP A 193 -8.42 13.66 17.34
N GLU A 194 -8.96 12.93 16.35
CA GLU A 194 -8.45 11.64 15.86
C GLU A 194 -8.30 11.69 14.34
N VAL A 195 -7.24 11.08 13.80
CA VAL A 195 -6.95 11.07 12.37
C VAL A 195 -6.77 9.64 11.88
N VAL A 196 -7.51 9.25 10.85
CA VAL A 196 -7.28 8.03 10.07
C VAL A 196 -6.67 8.42 8.74
N VAL A 197 -5.51 7.85 8.43
CA VAL A 197 -4.77 8.15 7.20
C VAL A 197 -4.93 7.01 6.21
N CYS A 198 -5.29 7.30 4.96
CA CYS A 198 -5.29 6.36 3.85
C CYS A 198 -4.17 6.74 2.86
N ASP A 199 -2.95 6.24 3.13
CA ASP A 199 -1.78 6.49 2.29
C ASP A 199 -1.60 5.35 1.25
N MET A 200 -1.61 5.71 -0.03
CA MET A 200 -1.48 4.75 -1.13
C MET A 200 -0.04 4.34 -1.42
N HIS A 201 0.95 4.81 -0.66
CA HIS A 201 2.37 4.52 -0.87
C HIS A 201 2.83 3.34 -0.03
N GLU A 202 3.74 2.52 -0.55
CA GLU A 202 4.40 1.45 0.22
C GLU A 202 5.23 2.02 1.37
N LYS A 203 5.91 3.14 1.10
CA LYS A 203 6.66 3.90 2.10
C LYS A 203 5.78 5.06 2.59
N PRO A 204 5.54 5.17 3.90
CA PRO A 204 4.79 6.29 4.47
C PRO A 204 5.32 7.64 4.00
N ILE A 205 4.46 8.50 3.45
CA ILE A 205 4.83 9.88 3.07
C ILE A 205 5.24 10.69 4.29
N HIS A 206 4.52 10.52 5.41
CA HIS A 206 4.78 11.23 6.66
C HIS A 206 5.12 10.26 7.80
N PRO A 207 6.34 9.67 7.81
CA PRO A 207 6.71 8.63 8.78
C PRO A 207 6.73 9.11 10.23
N HIS A 208 6.81 10.43 10.48
CA HIS A 208 6.73 11.00 11.82
C HIS A 208 5.34 10.84 12.47
N TYR A 209 4.29 10.58 11.68
CA TYR A 209 2.94 10.32 12.17
C TYR A 209 2.66 8.85 12.52
N LEU A 210 3.53 7.90 12.16
CA LEU A 210 3.31 6.46 12.41
C LEU A 210 3.08 6.10 13.89
N ASN A 211 3.65 6.89 14.80
CA ASN A 211 3.55 6.71 16.25
C ASN A 211 2.89 7.90 16.95
N ALA A 212 2.26 8.80 16.18
CA ALA A 212 1.61 9.97 16.77
C ALA A 212 0.36 9.51 17.54
N PRO A 213 0.16 9.99 18.78
CA PRO A 213 -1.08 9.73 19.51
C PRO A 213 -2.30 10.15 18.69
N HIS A 214 -3.36 9.34 18.75
CA HIS A 214 -4.61 9.58 18.03
C HIS A 214 -4.51 9.58 16.49
N VAL A 215 -3.40 9.08 15.92
CA VAL A 215 -3.26 8.83 14.49
C VAL A 215 -3.29 7.33 14.20
N LEU A 216 -4.26 6.89 13.42
CA LEU A 216 -4.24 5.58 12.78
C LEU A 216 -3.63 5.73 11.38
N TYR A 217 -2.31 5.55 11.30
CA TYR A 217 -1.60 5.64 10.02
C TYR A 217 -1.70 4.32 9.25
N THR A 218 -2.50 4.30 8.18
CA THR A 218 -2.60 3.14 7.28
C THR A 218 -1.89 3.43 5.97
N ASN A 219 -1.16 2.44 5.45
CA ASN A 219 -0.64 2.50 4.10
C ASN A 219 -0.49 1.12 3.49
N SER A 220 -0.46 1.05 2.16
CA SER A 220 -0.35 -0.20 1.41
C SER A 220 0.97 -0.92 1.70
N TYR A 221 0.93 -2.25 1.75
CA TYR A 221 2.14 -3.10 1.72
C TYR A 221 2.44 -3.64 0.30
N HIS A 222 1.57 -3.33 -0.66
CA HIS A 222 1.65 -3.78 -2.04
C HIS A 222 1.89 -2.61 -2.98
N ASP A 223 2.58 -2.90 -4.07
CA ASP A 223 2.60 -2.02 -5.23
C ASP A 223 1.19 -1.94 -5.83
N LEU A 224 0.69 -0.70 -5.95
CA LEU A 224 -0.60 -0.37 -6.53
C LEU A 224 -0.50 -0.01 -8.02
N GLY A 225 0.70 -0.11 -8.61
CA GLY A 225 0.97 0.25 -10.00
C GLY A 225 1.30 1.73 -10.18
N SER A 226 1.27 2.18 -11.43
CA SER A 226 1.48 3.60 -11.77
C SER A 226 0.24 4.43 -11.46
N PHE A 227 0.40 5.72 -11.16
CA PHE A 227 -0.72 6.65 -10.95
C PHE A 227 -1.59 6.86 -12.22
N MET A 228 -1.16 6.35 -13.36
CA MET A 228 -1.85 6.38 -14.65
C MET A 228 -2.33 5.00 -15.14
N ASP A 229 -2.26 3.97 -14.30
CA ASP A 229 -2.74 2.64 -14.65
C ASP A 229 -4.25 2.53 -14.44
N PHE A 230 -5.02 2.67 -15.51
CA PHE A 230 -6.48 2.53 -15.55
C PHE A 230 -6.92 1.16 -16.09
N ASP A 231 -6.07 0.14 -16.03
CA ASP A 231 -6.50 -1.23 -16.32
C ASP A 231 -7.56 -1.69 -15.32
N VAL A 232 -8.65 -2.24 -15.82
CA VAL A 232 -9.83 -2.61 -15.02
C VAL A 232 -9.48 -3.66 -13.96
N GLN A 233 -8.54 -4.58 -14.23
CA GLN A 233 -8.10 -5.56 -13.24
C GLN A 233 -7.22 -4.92 -12.18
N THR A 234 -6.32 -4.00 -12.55
CA THR A 234 -5.54 -3.22 -11.58
C THR A 234 -6.46 -2.42 -10.65
N LEU A 235 -7.46 -1.71 -11.19
CA LEU A 235 -8.41 -0.92 -10.39
C LEU A 235 -9.21 -1.81 -9.42
N LYS A 236 -9.73 -2.94 -9.89
CA LYS A 236 -10.46 -3.91 -9.05
C LYS A 236 -9.57 -4.49 -7.95
N ARG A 237 -8.33 -4.85 -8.27
CA ARG A 237 -7.35 -5.33 -7.28
C ARG A 237 -7.08 -4.24 -6.24
N ASN A 238 -6.77 -3.03 -6.66
CA ASN A 238 -6.45 -1.92 -5.75
C ASN A 238 -7.62 -1.60 -4.81
N LYS A 239 -8.84 -1.55 -5.34
CA LYS A 239 -10.06 -1.41 -4.54
C LYS A 239 -10.19 -2.52 -3.50
N ARG A 240 -9.96 -3.77 -3.90
CA ARG A 240 -9.99 -4.90 -2.97
C ARG A 240 -8.91 -4.80 -1.89
N LEU A 241 -7.69 -4.38 -2.24
CA LEU A 241 -6.60 -4.18 -1.28
C LEU A 241 -6.89 -3.07 -0.27
N GLY A 242 -7.51 -1.97 -0.71
CA GLY A 242 -7.93 -0.89 0.18
C GLY A 242 -8.97 -1.33 1.19
N TYR A 243 -9.97 -2.10 0.72
CA TYR A 243 -10.98 -2.72 1.58
C TYR A 243 -10.36 -3.64 2.63
N LEU A 244 -9.46 -4.54 2.21
CA LEU A 244 -8.79 -5.48 3.11
C LEU A 244 -7.90 -4.74 4.12
N THR A 245 -7.22 -3.69 3.69
CA THR A 245 -6.36 -2.90 4.57
C THR A 245 -7.20 -2.26 5.68
N ALA A 246 -8.26 -1.54 5.36
CA ALA A 246 -9.18 -1.01 6.36
C ALA A 246 -9.67 -2.12 7.31
N CYS A 247 -10.08 -3.27 6.77
CA CYS A 247 -10.53 -4.40 7.57
C CYS A 247 -9.46 -4.94 8.54
N GLN A 248 -8.17 -4.92 8.17
CA GLN A 248 -7.08 -5.31 9.08
C GLN A 248 -6.87 -4.25 10.18
N TYR A 249 -6.77 -2.97 9.82
CA TYR A 249 -6.50 -1.89 10.78
C TYR A 249 -7.66 -1.65 11.76
N PHE A 250 -8.89 -1.88 11.32
CA PHE A 250 -10.08 -1.82 12.19
C PHE A 250 -10.42 -3.17 12.85
N GLY A 251 -9.54 -4.16 12.70
CA GLY A 251 -9.62 -5.42 13.44
C GLY A 251 -10.78 -6.33 13.03
N LYS A 252 -11.23 -6.33 11.77
CA LYS A 252 -12.02 -7.43 11.21
C LYS A 252 -11.13 -8.63 10.90
N TYR A 253 -9.99 -8.36 10.28
CA TYR A 253 -8.97 -9.35 9.92
C TYR A 253 -7.64 -9.07 10.61
N THR A 254 -6.68 -9.95 10.39
CA THR A 254 -5.29 -9.81 10.88
C THR A 254 -4.31 -9.98 9.70
N GLY A 255 -3.00 -9.88 9.97
CA GLY A 255 -1.95 -9.92 8.96
C GLY A 255 -1.35 -8.57 8.63
N LYS A 256 -0.58 -8.53 7.54
CA LYS A 256 0.15 -7.36 7.05
C LYS A 256 -0.12 -7.21 5.56
N ALA A 257 0.77 -7.64 4.67
CA ALA A 257 0.50 -7.61 3.24
C ALA A 257 -0.62 -8.59 2.84
N TYR A 258 -0.58 -9.81 3.38
CA TYR A 258 -1.67 -10.77 3.20
C TYR A 258 -2.67 -10.71 4.37
N CYS A 259 -3.94 -10.94 4.04
CA CYS A 259 -5.05 -10.82 4.98
C CYS A 259 -5.49 -12.19 5.50
N PHE A 260 -5.65 -12.31 6.82
CA PHE A 260 -6.00 -13.57 7.48
C PHE A 260 -7.24 -13.43 8.36
N GLU A 261 -8.03 -14.50 8.44
CA GLU A 261 -9.05 -14.68 9.47
C GLU A 261 -8.38 -14.62 10.86
N LYS A 262 -9.12 -14.12 11.85
CA LYS A 262 -8.64 -14.12 13.23
C LYS A 262 -8.68 -15.54 13.80
N GLU A 263 -7.51 -16.07 14.15
CA GLU A 263 -7.39 -17.37 14.77
C GLU A 263 -6.21 -17.43 15.74
N ASP A 264 -6.36 -18.22 16.80
CA ASP A 264 -5.26 -18.61 17.67
C ASP A 264 -4.61 -19.87 17.09
N HIS A 265 -3.46 -19.70 16.44
CA HIS A 265 -2.75 -20.78 15.78
C HIS A 265 -1.39 -21.03 16.46
N PRO A 266 -1.07 -22.26 16.90
CA PRO A 266 0.19 -22.55 17.60
C PRO A 266 1.47 -22.35 16.77
N ILE A 267 1.35 -22.00 15.48
CA ILE A 267 2.49 -21.61 14.65
C ILE A 267 3.12 -20.32 15.13
N PHE A 268 2.33 -19.37 15.66
CA PHE A 268 2.82 -18.04 16.03
C PHE A 268 3.92 -18.17 17.09
N GLU A 269 3.60 -18.82 18.21
CA GLU A 269 4.55 -19.09 19.30
C GLU A 269 5.74 -19.96 18.85
N ARG A 270 5.47 -21.03 18.09
CA ARG A 270 6.55 -21.94 17.67
C ARG A 270 7.53 -21.27 16.72
N PHE A 271 7.02 -20.52 15.76
CA PHE A 271 7.85 -19.84 14.78
C PHE A 271 8.62 -18.70 15.45
N TYR A 272 8.00 -17.95 16.35
CA TYR A 272 8.70 -16.95 17.17
C TYR A 272 9.84 -17.57 17.99
N HIS A 273 9.59 -18.67 18.71
CA HIS A 273 10.65 -19.40 19.44
C HIS A 273 11.77 -19.87 18.51
N PHE A 274 11.45 -20.33 17.31
CA PHE A 274 12.46 -20.70 16.32
C PHE A 274 13.37 -19.50 15.94
N ILE A 275 12.79 -18.33 15.69
CA ILE A 275 13.57 -17.11 15.43
C ILE A 275 14.44 -16.73 16.62
N LEU A 276 13.91 -16.81 17.84
CA LEU A 276 14.69 -16.54 19.05
C LEU A 276 15.89 -17.48 19.20
N MET A 277 15.73 -18.76 18.85
CA MET A 277 16.84 -19.72 18.92
C MET A 277 17.94 -19.39 17.91
N ILE A 278 17.59 -18.92 16.71
CA ILE A 278 18.58 -18.46 15.72
C ILE A 278 19.34 -17.25 16.26
N ASP A 279 18.62 -16.28 16.81
CA ASP A 279 19.24 -15.09 17.36
C ASP A 279 20.17 -15.41 18.54
N ILE A 280 19.80 -16.36 19.40
CA ILE A 280 20.68 -16.85 20.47
C ILE A 280 21.93 -17.50 19.89
N ALA A 281 21.77 -18.40 18.91
CA ALA A 281 22.90 -19.07 18.27
C ALA A 281 23.86 -18.07 17.61
N ASN A 282 23.32 -17.05 16.92
CA ASN A 282 24.10 -15.99 16.29
C ASN A 282 24.93 -15.20 17.33
N ARG A 283 24.33 -14.79 18.45
CA ARG A 283 25.04 -14.07 19.53
C ARG A 283 26.14 -14.91 20.17
N LEU A 284 25.89 -16.20 20.37
CA LEU A 284 26.87 -17.12 20.96
C LEU A 284 28.05 -17.40 20.01
N GLY A 285 27.81 -17.41 18.70
CA GLY A 285 28.83 -17.69 17.69
C GLY A 285 29.70 -16.48 17.31
N ASP A 286 29.12 -15.29 17.22
CA ASP A 286 29.78 -14.11 16.65
C ASP A 286 30.20 -13.06 17.70
N HIS A 287 29.95 -13.34 19.00
CA HIS A 287 30.18 -12.41 20.12
C HIS A 287 29.60 -10.99 19.90
N SER A 288 28.53 -10.90 19.12
CA SER A 288 27.82 -9.66 18.83
C SER A 288 26.49 -9.62 19.60
N ASP A 289 26.03 -8.42 19.98
CA ASP A 289 24.71 -8.22 20.62
C ASP A 289 23.55 -8.17 19.59
N GLY A 290 23.80 -8.58 18.35
CA GLY A 290 22.87 -8.44 17.23
C GLY A 290 21.87 -9.59 17.08
N SER A 291 20.64 -9.25 16.69
CA SER A 291 19.69 -10.21 16.08
C SER A 291 19.84 -10.18 14.56
N LEU A 292 19.79 -11.35 13.94
CA LEU A 292 19.93 -11.49 12.49
C LEU A 292 18.69 -10.95 11.76
N PHE A 293 17.51 -11.10 12.35
CA PHE A 293 16.23 -10.81 11.69
C PHE A 293 15.44 -9.66 12.32
N ASP A 294 15.68 -9.30 13.58
CA ASP A 294 14.89 -8.29 14.30
C ASP A 294 14.87 -6.94 13.56
N HIS A 295 16.00 -6.48 13.02
CA HIS A 295 16.05 -5.25 12.25
C HIS A 295 15.15 -5.31 11.00
N LYS A 296 15.11 -6.45 10.30
CA LYS A 296 14.25 -6.66 9.11
C LYS A 296 12.78 -6.65 9.47
N PHE A 297 12.41 -7.33 10.56
CA PHE A 297 11.02 -7.33 11.03
C PHE A 297 10.59 -5.94 11.50
N LYS A 298 11.44 -5.23 12.26
CA LYS A 298 11.18 -3.84 12.68
C LYS A 298 11.07 -2.89 11.51
N GLU A 299 11.94 -2.99 10.50
CA GLU A 299 11.86 -2.19 9.29
C GLU A 299 10.52 -2.42 8.57
N ARG A 300 10.09 -3.68 8.39
CA ARG A 300 8.78 -4.01 7.81
C ARG A 300 7.60 -3.59 8.67
N ASN A 301 7.76 -3.59 9.97
CA ASN A 301 6.79 -3.04 10.91
C ASN A 301 6.93 -1.52 11.06
N ARG A 302 7.66 -0.84 10.17
CA ARG A 302 7.79 0.62 10.11
C ARG A 302 8.33 1.22 11.42
N GLY A 303 9.22 0.49 12.09
CA GLY A 303 9.81 0.85 13.38
C GLY A 303 8.88 0.66 14.58
N LEU A 304 7.66 0.14 14.38
CA LEU A 304 6.72 -0.15 15.45
C LEU A 304 7.14 -1.41 16.23
N PRO A 305 6.78 -1.52 17.54
CA PRO A 305 6.99 -2.72 18.32
C PRO A 305 6.35 -3.96 17.65
N LEU A 306 7.08 -5.07 17.66
CA LEU A 306 6.62 -6.34 17.08
C LEU A 306 5.77 -7.13 18.09
N SER A 307 4.66 -7.71 17.61
CA SER A 307 3.96 -8.79 18.32
C SER A 307 4.55 -10.16 17.98
N ILE A 308 4.11 -11.21 18.68
CA ILE A 308 4.54 -12.60 18.39
C ILE A 308 4.09 -13.02 16.98
N GLU A 309 2.88 -12.63 16.59
CA GLU A 309 2.28 -12.96 15.30
C GLU A 309 2.99 -12.26 14.13
N ASP A 310 3.54 -11.06 14.34
CA ASP A 310 4.24 -10.28 13.32
C ASP A 310 5.39 -11.08 12.66
N TYR A 311 6.13 -11.88 13.44
CA TYR A 311 7.20 -12.74 12.90
C TYR A 311 6.66 -13.73 11.87
N THR A 312 5.47 -14.28 12.13
CA THR A 312 4.82 -15.21 11.21
C THR A 312 4.24 -14.46 10.02
N TYR A 313 3.48 -13.37 10.24
CA TYR A 313 2.84 -12.64 9.15
C TYR A 313 3.84 -12.02 8.18
N PHE A 314 4.91 -11.39 8.66
CA PHE A 314 5.96 -10.88 7.76
C PHE A 314 6.69 -11.99 7.01
N THR A 315 6.73 -13.21 7.55
CA THR A 315 7.29 -14.37 6.83
C THR A 315 6.27 -14.97 5.87
N CYS A 316 4.98 -14.93 6.16
CA CYS A 316 3.92 -15.21 5.20
C CYS A 316 3.97 -14.21 4.04
N ASP A 317 4.22 -12.92 4.30
CA ASP A 317 4.40 -11.92 3.24
C ASP A 317 5.60 -12.21 2.33
N LEU A 318 6.70 -12.75 2.88
CA LEU A 318 7.81 -13.26 2.08
C LEU A 318 7.38 -14.42 1.20
N LEU A 319 6.84 -15.45 1.85
CA LEU A 319 6.45 -16.69 1.21
C LEU A 319 5.42 -16.43 0.11
N GLY A 320 4.42 -15.61 0.38
CA GLY A 320 3.38 -15.24 -0.58
C GLY A 320 3.93 -14.55 -1.82
N ARG A 321 4.93 -13.67 -1.66
CA ARG A 321 5.60 -13.04 -2.81
C ARG A 321 6.42 -14.05 -3.61
N PHE A 322 7.16 -14.95 -2.94
CA PHE A 322 7.95 -15.99 -3.62
C PHE A 322 7.10 -17.00 -4.39
N THR A 323 5.85 -17.21 -3.97
CA THR A 323 4.94 -18.18 -4.60
C THR A 323 3.77 -17.52 -5.32
N HIS A 324 3.81 -16.20 -5.53
CA HIS A 324 2.79 -15.43 -6.24
C HIS A 324 1.35 -15.67 -5.73
N MET A 325 1.20 -15.68 -4.40
CA MET A 325 -0.10 -15.85 -3.76
C MET A 325 -1.02 -14.66 -4.07
N ASP A 326 -2.32 -14.95 -4.26
CA ASP A 326 -3.37 -13.95 -4.44
C ASP A 326 -3.50 -13.08 -3.18
N ASP A 327 -3.21 -11.78 -3.33
CA ASP A 327 -3.26 -10.78 -2.27
C ASP A 327 -4.66 -10.20 -2.02
N THR A 328 -5.64 -10.58 -2.84
CA THR A 328 -7.03 -10.10 -2.74
C THR A 328 -7.92 -11.00 -1.89
N LYS A 329 -7.41 -12.14 -1.43
CA LYS A 329 -8.15 -13.11 -0.63
C LYS A 329 -7.84 -13.05 0.85
N VAL A 330 -8.82 -13.48 1.64
CA VAL A 330 -8.68 -13.68 3.08
C VAL A 330 -8.38 -15.16 3.31
N TYR A 331 -7.34 -15.42 4.09
CA TYR A 331 -6.82 -16.77 4.34
C TYR A 331 -7.07 -17.23 5.77
N THR A 332 -7.19 -18.54 5.97
CA THR A 332 -6.73 -19.15 7.25
C THR A 332 -5.23 -19.44 7.14
N ILE A 333 -4.49 -19.53 8.25
CA ILE A 333 -3.08 -19.97 8.21
C ILE A 333 -2.98 -21.32 7.52
N LYS A 334 -3.92 -22.22 7.78
CA LYS A 334 -3.94 -23.55 7.18
C LYS A 334 -4.00 -23.49 5.65
N ASP A 335 -4.92 -22.71 5.10
CA ASP A 335 -5.12 -22.63 3.65
C ASP A 335 -3.94 -21.91 2.98
N PHE A 336 -3.44 -20.83 3.60
CA PHE A 336 -2.24 -20.12 3.11
C PHE A 336 -1.04 -21.05 3.07
N MET A 337 -0.73 -21.75 4.18
CA MET A 337 0.43 -22.62 4.26
C MET A 337 0.32 -23.85 3.36
N LYS A 338 -0.90 -24.33 3.10
CA LYS A 338 -1.13 -25.43 2.16
C LYS A 338 -0.81 -24.99 0.73
N GLU A 339 -1.37 -23.86 0.29
CA GLU A 339 -1.24 -23.37 -1.09
C GLU A 339 0.17 -22.83 -1.35
N ALA A 340 0.71 -21.99 -0.47
CA ALA A 340 2.07 -21.47 -0.62
C ALA A 340 3.15 -22.54 -0.37
N GLY A 341 2.82 -23.62 0.34
CA GLY A 341 3.72 -24.76 0.58
C GLY A 341 3.75 -25.78 -0.56
N GLU A 342 2.74 -25.79 -1.45
CA GLU A 342 2.57 -26.80 -2.50
C GLU A 342 3.79 -26.94 -3.43
N PRO A 343 4.41 -25.85 -3.92
CA PRO A 343 5.61 -25.95 -4.78
C PRO A 343 6.77 -26.69 -4.12
N PHE A 344 6.80 -26.75 -2.78
CA PHE A 344 7.93 -27.28 -2.03
C PHE A 344 7.80 -28.75 -1.64
N ILE A 345 6.64 -29.39 -1.88
CA ILE A 345 6.39 -30.78 -1.46
C ILE A 345 7.44 -31.74 -2.02
N GLY A 346 7.84 -31.58 -3.29
CA GLY A 346 8.85 -32.43 -3.93
C GLY A 346 10.20 -32.42 -3.20
N TYR A 347 10.61 -31.25 -2.71
CA TYR A 347 11.84 -31.08 -1.93
C TYR A 347 11.76 -31.69 -0.53
N MET A 348 10.56 -31.90 -0.01
CA MET A 348 10.31 -32.44 1.33
C MET A 348 10.22 -33.97 1.40
N VAL A 349 9.98 -34.65 0.27
CA VAL A 349 9.71 -36.11 0.26
C VAL A 349 10.78 -36.94 -0.44
N SER A 350 11.72 -36.30 -1.13
CA SER A 350 12.76 -36.97 -1.90
C SER A 350 14.15 -36.44 -1.50
N PRO A 351 14.99 -37.26 -0.82
CA PRO A 351 16.38 -36.90 -0.50
C PRO A 351 17.20 -36.57 -1.75
N GLU A 352 16.88 -37.18 -2.90
CA GLU A 352 17.55 -36.97 -4.18
C GLU A 352 16.97 -35.82 -5.02
N ALA A 353 15.92 -35.13 -4.54
CA ALA A 353 15.28 -34.03 -5.26
C ALA A 353 16.24 -32.88 -5.60
N ILE A 354 17.38 -32.82 -4.91
CA ILE A 354 18.38 -31.78 -5.10
C ILE A 354 19.73 -32.42 -5.38
N THR A 355 20.28 -32.11 -6.54
CA THR A 355 21.74 -32.19 -6.71
C THR A 355 22.32 -31.01 -5.96
N LEU A 356 22.88 -31.26 -4.77
CA LEU A 356 23.51 -30.21 -3.96
C LEU A 356 24.58 -29.50 -4.82
N PRO A 357 24.52 -28.17 -4.94
CA PRO A 357 25.57 -27.44 -5.64
C PRO A 357 26.90 -27.64 -4.91
N LYS A 358 28.00 -27.65 -5.66
CA LYS A 358 29.34 -27.82 -5.04
C LYS A 358 29.72 -26.62 -4.17
N SER A 359 29.08 -25.47 -4.39
CA SER A 359 29.19 -24.26 -3.60
C SER A 359 27.83 -23.59 -3.39
N LEU A 360 27.57 -23.07 -2.19
CA LEU A 360 26.34 -22.31 -1.89
C LEU A 360 26.19 -21.05 -2.75
N LEU A 361 27.29 -20.52 -3.30
CA LEU A 361 27.24 -19.38 -4.22
C LEU A 361 26.52 -19.72 -5.53
N GLU A 362 26.45 -21.00 -5.93
CA GLU A 362 25.75 -21.43 -7.14
C GLU A 362 24.22 -21.28 -7.02
N LEU A 363 23.70 -21.09 -5.80
CA LEU A 363 22.30 -20.74 -5.57
C LEU A 363 22.02 -19.26 -5.91
N LYS A 364 23.03 -18.39 -5.96
CA LYS A 364 22.84 -16.99 -6.36
C LYS A 364 22.38 -16.94 -7.83
N GLY A 365 21.28 -16.24 -8.08
CA GLY A 365 20.67 -16.13 -9.41
C GLY A 365 19.79 -17.33 -9.80
N LYS A 366 19.57 -18.29 -8.90
CA LYS A 366 18.47 -19.27 -9.03
C LYS A 366 17.14 -18.61 -8.65
N GLY A 367 16.04 -19.17 -9.13
CA GLY A 367 14.69 -18.72 -8.74
C GLY A 367 14.40 -19.00 -7.28
N ASP A 368 13.51 -18.20 -6.68
CA ASP A 368 13.20 -18.25 -5.25
C ASP A 368 12.75 -19.65 -4.78
N GLU A 369 11.94 -20.32 -5.60
CA GLU A 369 11.48 -21.69 -5.32
C GLU A 369 12.64 -22.68 -5.16
N VAL A 370 13.66 -22.58 -6.02
CA VAL A 370 14.84 -23.46 -5.98
C VAL A 370 15.66 -23.20 -4.72
N ILE A 371 15.82 -21.94 -4.33
CA ILE A 371 16.59 -21.56 -3.14
C ILE A 371 15.86 -22.05 -1.87
N ILE A 372 14.56 -21.80 -1.76
CA ILE A 372 13.75 -22.25 -0.62
C ILE A 372 13.71 -23.78 -0.56
N GLY A 373 13.46 -24.45 -1.68
CA GLY A 373 13.47 -25.91 -1.79
C GLY A 373 14.82 -26.51 -1.37
N ALA A 374 15.94 -25.88 -1.78
CA ALA A 374 17.30 -26.23 -1.34
C ALA A 374 17.46 -26.18 0.17
N ILE A 375 17.05 -25.08 0.79
CA ILE A 375 17.14 -24.91 2.24
C ILE A 375 16.29 -25.96 2.95
N ILE A 376 15.05 -26.21 2.49
CA ILE A 376 14.14 -27.21 3.06
C ILE A 376 14.77 -28.61 3.01
N ASN A 377 15.22 -29.05 1.84
CA ASN A 377 15.76 -30.40 1.67
C ASN A 377 17.06 -30.61 2.46
N MET A 378 17.97 -29.63 2.44
CA MET A 378 19.19 -29.67 3.25
C MET A 378 18.87 -29.77 4.74
N ALA A 379 17.89 -28.99 5.22
CA ALA A 379 17.48 -29.04 6.62
C ALA A 379 16.84 -30.38 7.03
N LEU A 380 16.20 -31.09 6.10
CA LEU A 380 15.53 -32.37 6.36
C LEU A 380 16.45 -33.59 6.23
N TYR A 381 17.36 -33.60 5.27
CA TYR A 381 18.11 -34.81 4.88
C TYR A 381 19.62 -34.70 4.96
N ASN A 382 20.18 -33.49 4.84
CA ASN A 382 21.63 -33.26 4.75
C ASN A 382 22.06 -32.14 5.72
N TYR A 383 21.53 -32.19 6.94
CA TYR A 383 21.72 -31.11 7.91
C TYR A 383 23.19 -31.00 8.34
N HIS A 384 23.78 -29.84 8.04
CA HIS A 384 25.08 -29.43 8.55
C HIS A 384 24.94 -28.01 9.12
N GLU A 385 25.21 -27.86 10.41
CA GLU A 385 25.03 -26.61 11.14
C GLU A 385 25.77 -25.44 10.50
N GLU A 386 27.04 -25.62 10.13
CA GLU A 386 27.84 -24.60 9.43
C GLU A 386 27.20 -24.17 8.11
N ILE A 387 26.71 -25.12 7.30
CA ILE A 387 26.06 -24.84 6.02
C ILE A 387 24.77 -24.06 6.23
N MET A 388 23.96 -24.46 7.21
CA MET A 388 22.70 -23.79 7.54
C MET A 388 22.94 -22.35 8.03
N ASN A 389 23.97 -22.12 8.84
CA ASN A 389 24.35 -20.78 9.27
C ASN A 389 24.76 -19.92 8.07
N HIS A 390 25.56 -20.44 7.14
CA HIS A 390 25.93 -19.70 5.92
C HIS A 390 24.71 -19.35 5.05
N LEU A 391 23.77 -20.29 4.88
CA LEU A 391 22.52 -20.05 4.14
C LEU A 391 21.66 -18.97 4.79
N CYS A 392 21.61 -18.95 6.13
CA CYS A 392 20.89 -17.96 6.92
C CYS A 392 21.38 -16.52 6.62
N HIS A 393 22.69 -16.32 6.49
CA HIS A 393 23.28 -15.03 6.14
C HIS A 393 23.20 -14.69 4.64
N LEU A 394 23.33 -15.69 3.77
CA LEU A 394 23.33 -15.49 2.31
C LEU A 394 21.92 -15.25 1.74
N PHE A 395 20.91 -15.94 2.29
CA PHE A 395 19.53 -15.94 1.80
C PHE A 395 18.54 -15.83 2.97
N PRO A 396 18.59 -14.73 3.77
CA PRO A 396 17.81 -14.61 5.00
C PRO A 396 16.30 -14.75 4.77
N ASP A 397 15.78 -14.14 3.71
CA ASP A 397 14.33 -14.14 3.43
C ASP A 397 13.86 -15.54 2.96
N HIS A 398 14.62 -16.23 2.11
CA HIS A 398 14.35 -17.61 1.70
C HIS A 398 14.48 -18.58 2.88
N TYR A 399 15.43 -18.34 3.78
CA TYR A 399 15.64 -19.14 4.99
C TYR A 399 14.42 -19.05 5.91
N LEU A 400 13.90 -17.85 6.17
CA LEU A 400 12.68 -17.65 6.95
C LEU A 400 11.48 -18.40 6.32
N ALA A 401 11.26 -18.24 5.01
CA ALA A 401 10.18 -18.90 4.30
C ALA A 401 10.27 -20.44 4.37
N ALA A 402 11.46 -21.00 4.11
CA ALA A 402 11.74 -22.44 4.20
C ALA A 402 11.41 -22.99 5.60
N HIS A 403 11.86 -22.30 6.64
CA HIS A 403 11.64 -22.74 8.01
C HIS A 403 10.22 -22.55 8.50
N LEU A 404 9.48 -21.54 8.00
CA LEU A 404 8.05 -21.42 8.29
C LEU A 404 7.27 -22.63 7.73
N ILE A 405 7.54 -23.02 6.47
CA ILE A 405 6.95 -24.21 5.85
C ILE A 405 7.25 -25.47 6.68
N MET A 406 8.51 -25.68 7.04
CA MET A 406 8.91 -26.85 7.82
C MET A 406 8.30 -26.88 9.22
N ASN A 407 8.22 -25.75 9.92
CA ASN A 407 7.59 -25.66 11.25
C ASN A 407 6.11 -26.01 11.17
N TYR A 408 5.40 -25.52 10.15
CA TYR A 408 3.99 -25.84 9.92
C TYR A 408 3.79 -27.33 9.60
N MET A 409 4.62 -27.91 8.73
CA MET A 409 4.49 -29.32 8.35
C MET A 409 4.78 -30.31 9.49
N LYS A 410 5.74 -30.00 10.38
CA LYS A 410 6.00 -30.77 11.60
C LYS A 410 4.77 -30.85 12.50
N GLN A 411 3.99 -29.77 12.60
CA GLN A 411 2.73 -29.76 13.34
C GLN A 411 1.71 -30.72 12.73
N VAL A 412 1.50 -30.65 11.40
CA VAL A 412 0.51 -31.50 10.71
C VAL A 412 0.81 -32.99 10.94
N LEU A 413 2.09 -33.36 10.95
CA LEU A 413 2.54 -34.73 11.20
C LEU A 413 2.44 -35.13 12.68
N ALA A 414 2.66 -34.22 13.63
CA ALA A 414 2.54 -34.51 15.06
C ALA A 414 1.09 -34.67 15.54
N THR A 415 0.11 -34.22 14.75
CA THR A 415 -1.33 -34.37 15.01
C THR A 415 -1.97 -35.60 14.34
N ARG A 416 -1.18 -36.45 13.67
CA ARG A 416 -1.58 -37.76 13.13
C ARG A 416 -0.94 -38.87 13.94
#